data_AF-A0A7W3X824-F1
#
_entry.id   AF-A0A7W3X824-F1
#
_cell.length_a   1.000
_cell.length_b   1.000
_cell.length_c   1.000
_cell.angle_alpha   90.00
_cell.angle_beta   90.00
_cell.angle_gamma   90.00
#
_symmetry.space_group_name_H-M   'P 1'
#
loop_
_entity.id
_entity.type
_entity.pdbx_description
1 polymer ?
#
loop_
_entity_poly.entity_id
_entity_poly.type
_entity_poly.pdbx_seq_one_letter_code
_entity_poly.pdbx_strand_id
1 'polypeptide(L)' 'MLFSSTPTEEDPILESFLSFLANDMQHPDKLQQLTASMCRSAESLVENIEIDLGAQLLDNDE' A
#
# COMPACT_ATOMS: atom_id res chain seq x y z
N MET A 1 16.02 6.35 -12.17
CA MET A 1 15.31 5.51 -11.19
C MET A 1 15.56 4.06 -11.59
N LEU A 2 16.39 3.35 -10.83
CA LEU A 2 16.80 1.98 -11.14
C LEU A 2 15.90 1.02 -10.35
N PHE A 3 14.83 0.52 -10.97
CA PHE A 3 14.24 -0.75 -10.54
C PHE A 3 15.04 -1.85 -11.24
N SER A 4 16.14 -2.30 -10.65
CA SER A 4 16.87 -3.46 -11.16
C SER A 4 16.16 -4.73 -10.71
N SER A 5 15.27 -5.26 -11.55
CA SER A 5 14.77 -6.64 -11.43
C SER A 5 15.80 -7.62 -11.94
N THR A 6 16.43 -8.39 -11.04
CA THR A 6 17.00 -9.75 -11.26
C THR A 6 17.27 -10.39 -9.89
N PRO A 7 17.14 -11.71 -9.65
CA PRO A 7 16.51 -12.80 -10.39
C PRO A 7 15.27 -13.36 -9.66
N THR A 8 14.61 -14.30 -10.31
CA THR A 8 13.36 -15.00 -10.01
C THR A 8 13.40 -15.83 -8.71
N GLU A 9 13.35 -15.18 -7.55
CA GLU A 9 12.66 -15.75 -6.40
C GLU A 9 11.34 -14.99 -6.30
N GLU A 10 10.22 -15.70 -6.40
CA GLU A 10 8.91 -15.10 -6.18
C GLU A 10 8.91 -14.53 -4.76
N ASP A 11 8.97 -13.21 -4.64
CA ASP A 11 8.89 -12.52 -3.36
C ASP A 11 7.55 -12.92 -2.72
N PRO A 12 7.56 -13.66 -1.60
CA PRO A 12 6.33 -14.20 -1.02
C PRO A 12 5.41 -13.10 -0.50
N ILE A 13 5.95 -11.93 -0.15
CA ILE A 13 5.15 -10.76 0.25
C ILE A 13 4.46 -10.19 -0.99
N LEU A 14 5.20 -10.04 -2.09
CA LEU A 14 4.64 -9.57 -3.35
C LEU A 14 3.59 -10.55 -3.89
N GLU A 15 3.85 -11.86 -3.84
CA GLU A 15 2.91 -12.90 -4.26
C GLU A 15 1.62 -12.86 -3.42
N SER A 16 1.75 -12.74 -2.10
CA SER A 16 0.62 -12.62 -1.18
C SER A 16 -0.22 -11.37 -1.47
N PHE A 17 0.44 -10.23 -1.69
CA PHE A 17 -0.22 -8.98 -2.05
C PHE A 17 -0.96 -9.08 -3.38
N LEU A 18 -0.33 -9.64 -4.42
CA LEU A 18 -0.94 -9.82 -5.73
C LEU A 18 -2.11 -10.81 -5.69
N SER A 19 -2.01 -11.87 -4.89
CA SER A 19 -3.11 -12.83 -4.67
C SER A 19 -4.30 -12.19 -3.97
N PHE A 20 -4.05 -11.36 -2.95
CA PHE A 20 -5.07 -10.55 -2.30
C PHE A 20 -5.79 -9.64 -3.30
N LEU A 21 -5.03 -8.90 -4.12
CA LEU A 21 -5.59 -8.00 -5.12
C LEU A 21 -6.39 -8.76 -6.20
N ALA A 22 -5.87 -9.89 -6.68
CA ALA A 22 -6.55 -10.71 -7.68
C ALA A 22 -7.90 -11.24 -7.17
N ASN A 23 -7.96 -11.64 -5.90
CA ASN A 23 -9.21 -12.07 -5.26
C ASN A 23 -10.21 -10.90 -5.11
N ASP A 24 -9.75 -9.71 -4.73
CA ASP A 24 -10.61 -8.54 -4.60
C ASP A 24 -11.18 -8.10 -5.96
N MET A 25 -10.38 -8.18 -7.02
CA MET A 25 -10.82 -7.90 -8.39
C MET A 25 -11.91 -8.86 -8.92
N GLN A 26 -12.09 -10.05 -8.33
CA GLN A 26 -13.21 -10.93 -8.65
C GLN A 26 -14.56 -10.43 -8.13
N HIS A 27 -14.58 -9.40 -7.29
CA HIS A 27 -15.78 -8.80 -6.71
C HIS A 27 -15.94 -7.32 -7.10
N PRO A 28 -16.08 -7.00 -8.39
CA PRO A 28 -16.22 -5.63 -8.85
C PRO A 28 -17.48 -4.94 -8.29
N ASP A 29 -18.48 -5.71 -7.87
CA ASP A 29 -19.68 -5.24 -7.17
C ASP A 29 -19.40 -4.64 -5.79
N LYS A 30 -18.27 -5.00 -5.16
CA LYS A 30 -17.83 -4.43 -3.88
C LYS A 30 -17.00 -3.16 -4.04
N LEU A 31 -16.55 -2.85 -5.26
CA LEU A 31 -15.76 -1.66 -5.54
C LEU A 31 -16.68 -0.43 -5.56
N GLN A 32 -16.48 0.46 -4.59
CA GLN A 32 -17.14 1.76 -4.56
C GLN A 32 -16.27 2.80 -5.27
N GLN A 33 -16.91 3.69 -6.03
CA GLN A 33 -16.20 4.80 -6.65
C GLN A 33 -15.57 5.69 -5.58
N LEU A 34 -14.28 5.98 -5.74
CA LEU A 34 -13.60 6.94 -4.89
C LEU A 34 -14.17 8.33 -5.20
N THR A 35 -14.83 8.93 -4.21
CA THR A 35 -15.40 10.27 -4.35
C THR A 35 -14.37 11.34 -3.97
N ALA A 36 -14.48 12.53 -4.55
CA ALA A 36 -13.63 13.64 -4.18
C ALA A 36 -13.74 14.01 -2.68
N SER A 37 -14.89 13.76 -2.04
CA SER A 37 -15.05 13.93 -0.58
C SER A 37 -14.26 12.92 0.23
N MET A 38 -14.16 11.67 -0.23
CA MET A 38 -13.34 10.65 0.45
C MET A 38 -11.86 11.02 0.37
N CYS A 39 -11.38 11.47 -0.80
CA CYS A 39 -10.01 11.98 -0.95
C CYS A 39 -9.73 13.14 0.01
N ARG A 40 -10.58 14.17 0.03
CA ARG A 40 -10.43 15.32 0.93
C ARG A 40 -10.44 14.93 2.40
N SER A 41 -11.27 13.94 2.78
CA SER A 41 -11.34 13.44 4.16
C SER A 41 -10.05 12.72 4.54
N ALA A 42 -9.50 11.92 3.65
CA ALA A 42 -8.22 11.24 3.86
C ALA A 42 -7.07 12.25 3.96
N GLU A 43 -6.99 13.22 3.05
CA GLU A 43 -5.99 14.30 3.07
C GLU A 43 -6.06 15.10 4.38
N SER A 44 -7.25 15.52 4.79
CA SER A 44 -7.44 16.26 6.04
C SER A 44 -7.06 15.44 7.28
N LEU A 45 -7.29 14.13 7.26
CA LEU A 45 -6.93 13.24 8.37
C LEU A 45 -5.41 13.14 8.56
N VAL A 46 -4.64 13.17 7.46
CA VAL A 46 -3.17 13.02 7.50
C VAL A 46 -2.41 14.35 7.42
N GLU A 47 -3.09 15.46 7.17
CA GLU A 47 -2.49 16.78 6.88
C GLU A 47 -1.46 17.24 7.91
N ASN A 48 -1.62 16.87 9.18
CA ASN A 48 -0.76 17.30 10.28
C ASN A 48 0.15 16.19 10.80
N ILE A 49 0.27 15.08 10.08
CA ILE A 49 1.15 13.97 10.43
C ILE A 49 2.44 14.11 9.64
N GLU A 50 3.53 14.44 10.34
CA GLU A 50 4.87 14.42 9.77
C GLU A 50 5.40 12.98 9.86
N ILE A 51 5.43 12.28 8.72
CA ILE A 51 5.96 10.91 8.63
C ILE A 51 7.38 10.98 8.05
N ASP A 52 8.37 10.63 8.87
CA ASP A 52 9.74 10.43 8.39
C ASP A 52 9.93 8.98 7.93
N LEU A 53 9.76 8.75 6.62
CA LEU A 53 10.01 7.45 5.98
C LEU A 53 11.50 7.13 5.84
N GLY A 54 12.39 8.09 6.13
CA GLY A 54 13.85 7.92 6.12
C GLY A 54 14.44 7.64 7.49
N ALA A 55 13.64 7.75 8.55
CA ALA A 55 14.07 7.39 9.89
C ALA A 55 14.47 5.91 9.93
N GLN A 56 15.56 5.60 10.64
CA GLN A 56 15.79 4.22 11.05
C GLN A 56 14.59 3.77 11.84
N LEU A 57 14.02 2.63 11.45
CA LEU A 57 13.03 1.95 12.27
C LEU A 57 13.64 1.83 13.66
N LEU A 58 12.93 2.33 14.67
CA LEU A 58 13.33 2.09 16.04
C LEU A 58 13.36 0.57 16.22
N ASP A 59 14.42 0.06 16.83
CA ASP A 59 14.47 -1.31 17.38
C ASP A 59 13.51 -1.38 18.58
N ASN A 60 12.23 -1.09 18.37
CA ASN A 60 11.21 -1.46 19.32
C ASN A 60 10.87 -2.91 18.98
N ASP A 61 11.48 -3.80 19.75
CA ASP A 61 11.26 -5.24 19.73
C ASP A 61 9.74 -5.54 19.81
N GLU A 62 9.28 -6.38 18.88
CA GLU A 62 8.02 -7.17 18.85
C GLU A 62 6.67 -6.51 19.20
#